data_AF-K8NZZ0-F1
#
_entry.id   AF-K8NZZ0-F1
#
_cell.length_a   1.000
_cell.length_b   1.000
_cell.length_c   1.000
_cell.angle_alpha   90.00
_cell.angle_beta   90.00
_cell.angle_gamma   90.00
#
_symmetry.space_group_name_H-M   'P 1'
#
loop_
_entity.id
_entity.type
_entity.pdbx_description
1 polymer ?
#
loop_
_entity_poly.entity_id
_entity_poly.type
_entity_poly.pdbx_seq_one_letter_code
_entity_poly.pdbx_strand_id
1 'polypeptide(L)'
;MMRLLVGAVLFAVAAHSAAAQDVPGIEICTAEKTMERRTGCLQSNVNFLKSSLTKASLEHQQKIDAANRQIDALKAAVTGLQATVAQLQGQVQAMGKPNGAAKVPAAPAAK
;
A
#
# COMPACT_ATOMS: atom_id res chain seq x y z
N MET A 1 -1.71 -21.53 8.15
CA MET A 1 -2.00 -20.37 7.28
C MET A 1 -0.78 -19.84 6.52
N MET A 2 0.36 -19.54 7.17
CA MET A 2 1.53 -18.93 6.50
C MET A 2 2.08 -19.74 5.30
N ARG A 3 2.13 -21.07 5.41
CA ARG A 3 2.61 -21.96 4.32
C ARG A 3 1.71 -21.94 3.07
N LEU A 4 0.39 -21.77 3.25
CA LEU A 4 -0.57 -21.67 2.16
C LEU A 4 -0.44 -20.33 1.42
N LEU A 5 -0.16 -19.24 2.15
CA LEU A 5 0.07 -17.92 1.57
C LEU A 5 1.38 -17.87 0.74
N VAL A 6 2.44 -18.49 1.22
CA VAL A 6 3.72 -18.59 0.48
C VAL A 6 3.56 -19.40 -0.80
N GLY A 7 2.82 -20.52 -0.75
CA GLY A 7 2.52 -21.33 -1.93
C GLY A 7 1.71 -20.58 -2.99
N ALA A 8 0.71 -19.79 -2.57
CA ALA A 8 -0.12 -19.00 -3.47
C ALA A 8 0.68 -17.89 -4.19
N VAL A 9 1.61 -17.24 -3.48
CA VAL A 9 2.48 -16.20 -4.07
C VAL A 9 3.45 -16.80 -5.09
N LEU A 10 4.05 -17.96 -4.80
CA LEU A 10 4.96 -18.64 -5.72
C LEU A 10 4.27 -19.10 -7.01
N PHE A 11 3.01 -19.56 -6.90
CA PHE A 11 2.22 -19.95 -8.07
C PHE A 11 1.85 -18.76 -8.97
N ALA A 12 1.58 -17.59 -8.38
CA ALA A 12 1.27 -16.37 -9.12
C ALA A 12 2.50 -15.81 -9.88
N VAL A 13 3.70 -15.95 -9.33
CA VAL A 13 4.94 -15.50 -9.99
C VAL A 13 5.31 -16.43 -11.15
N ALA A 14 5.13 -17.75 -10.99
CA ALA A 14 5.46 -18.75 -12.02
C ALA A 14 4.58 -18.67 -13.29
N ALA A 15 3.43 -18.00 -13.23
CA ALA A 15 2.50 -17.84 -14.36
C ALA A 15 2.88 -16.71 -15.32
N HIS A 16 3.96 -15.96 -15.08
CA HIS A 16 4.42 -14.91 -15.99
C HIS A 16 5.15 -15.54 -17.17
N SER A 17 4.39 -15.96 -18.18
CA SER A 17 4.94 -16.12 -19.53
C SER A 17 5.58 -14.79 -19.93
N ALA A 18 6.89 -14.77 -20.13
CA ALA A 18 7.57 -13.63 -20.72
C ALA A 18 7.16 -13.56 -22.21
N ALA A 19 5.93 -13.07 -22.46
CA ALA A 19 5.59 -12.56 -23.77
C ALA A 19 6.63 -11.47 -24.06
N ALA A 20 7.36 -11.61 -25.17
CA ALA A 20 8.24 -10.55 -25.63
C ALA A 20 7.42 -9.27 -25.66
N GLN A 21 7.88 -8.22 -24.98
CA GLN A 21 7.23 -6.92 -25.07
C GLN A 21 7.44 -6.43 -26.48
N ASP A 22 6.37 -6.40 -27.26
CA ASP A 22 6.44 -5.94 -28.63
C ASP A 22 6.91 -4.48 -28.62
N VAL A 23 7.90 -4.19 -29.47
CA VAL A 23 8.45 -2.84 -29.58
C VAL A 23 7.70 -2.19 -30.74
N PRO A 24 6.78 -1.24 -30.49
CA PRO A 24 5.87 -0.77 -31.53
C PRO A 24 6.63 -0.23 -32.75
N GLY A 25 6.38 -0.80 -33.93
CA GLY A 25 7.00 -0.34 -35.18
C GLY A 25 8.42 -0.86 -35.42
N ILE A 26 8.95 -1.76 -34.59
CA ILE A 26 10.27 -2.37 -34.81
C ILE A 26 10.29 -3.24 -36.06
N GLU A 27 9.18 -3.90 -36.36
CA GLU A 27 8.91 -4.68 -37.57
C GLU A 27 9.01 -3.80 -38.83
N ILE A 28 8.58 -2.54 -38.75
CA ILE A 28 8.68 -1.57 -39.84
C ILE A 28 10.15 -1.11 -39.98
N CYS A 29 10.80 -0.77 -38.86
CA CYS A 29 12.20 -0.34 -38.90
C CYS A 29 13.17 -1.42 -39.36
N THR A 30 12.88 -2.70 -39.09
CA THR A 30 13.71 -3.84 -39.49
C THR A 30 13.45 -4.31 -40.92
N ALA A 31 12.26 -4.05 -41.46
CA ALA A 31 11.96 -4.29 -42.88
C ALA A 31 12.68 -3.32 -43.82
N GLU A 32 13.09 -2.14 -43.31
CA GLU A 32 13.79 -1.10 -44.08
C GLU A 32 15.15 -1.58 -44.62
N LYS A 33 15.39 -1.34 -45.92
CA LYS A 33 16.58 -1.82 -46.64
C LYS A 33 17.65 -0.76 -46.77
N THR A 34 17.27 0.52 -46.73
CA THR A 34 18.21 1.64 -46.78
C THR A 34 18.77 1.90 -45.38
N MET A 35 20.10 1.93 -45.25
CA MET A 35 20.75 1.99 -43.94
C MET A 35 20.47 3.31 -43.20
N GLU A 36 20.40 4.42 -43.93
CA GLU A 36 20.08 5.75 -43.40
C GLU A 36 18.65 5.78 -42.83
N ARG A 37 17.67 5.27 -43.58
CA ARG A 37 16.26 5.27 -43.14
C ARG A 37 16.04 4.27 -42.00
N ARG A 38 16.72 3.12 -42.02
CA ARG A 38 16.69 2.15 -40.93
C ARG A 38 17.23 2.75 -39.64
N THR A 39 18.37 3.45 -39.71
CA THR A 39 18.97 4.12 -38.55
C THR A 39 18.05 5.21 -38.00
N GLY A 40 17.48 6.05 -38.88
CA GLY A 40 16.53 7.08 -38.48
C GLY A 40 15.26 6.52 -37.82
N CYS A 41 14.70 5.44 -38.37
CA CYS A 41 13.54 4.74 -37.80
C CYS A 41 13.84 4.20 -36.40
N LEU A 42 14.96 3.48 -36.25
CA LEU A 42 15.38 2.93 -34.96
C LEU A 42 15.64 4.02 -33.92
N GLN A 43 16.23 5.15 -34.33
CA GLN A 43 16.46 6.29 -33.44
C GLN A 43 15.13 6.89 -32.93
N SER A 44 14.14 7.06 -33.81
CA SER A 44 12.81 7.53 -33.42
C SER A 44 12.14 6.55 -32.44
N ASN A 45 12.25 5.24 -32.70
CA ASN A 45 11.75 4.20 -31.81
C ASN A 45 12.39 4.25 -30.42
N VAL A 46 13.72 4.40 -30.34
CA VAL A 46 14.45 4.56 -29.07
C VAL A 46 13.96 5.80 -28.30
N ASN A 47 13.76 6.92 -28.99
CA ASN A 47 13.24 8.14 -28.36
C ASN A 47 11.83 7.95 -27.80
N PHE A 48 10.96 7.28 -28.56
CA PHE A 48 9.60 6.94 -28.12
C PHE A 48 9.61 6.02 -26.89
N LEU A 49 10.42 4.94 -26.92
CA LEU A 49 10.54 4.01 -25.79
C LEU A 49 11.07 4.71 -24.54
N LYS A 50 12.10 5.56 -24.69
CA LYS A 50 12.67 6.33 -23.58
C LYS A 50 11.62 7.24 -22.95
N SER A 51 10.86 7.98 -23.78
CA SER A 51 9.78 8.84 -23.31
C SER A 51 8.69 8.05 -22.58
N SER A 52 8.30 6.90 -23.14
CA SER A 52 7.29 6.01 -22.55
C SER A 52 7.75 5.44 -21.21
N LEU A 53 9.00 5.00 -21.11
CA LEU A 53 9.59 4.50 -19.87
C LEU A 53 9.66 5.58 -18.80
N THR A 54 10.09 6.79 -19.16
CA THR A 54 10.09 7.94 -18.23
C THR A 54 8.69 8.24 -17.72
N LYS A 55 7.69 8.26 -18.62
CA LYS A 55 6.28 8.48 -18.23
C LYS A 55 5.79 7.39 -17.27
N ALA A 56 6.02 6.12 -17.59
CA ALA A 56 5.63 5.00 -16.74
C ALA A 56 6.30 5.10 -15.35
N SER A 57 7.60 5.39 -15.31
CA SER A 57 8.35 5.58 -14.06
C SER A 57 7.74 6.67 -13.18
N LEU A 58 7.42 7.84 -13.76
CA LEU A 58 6.79 8.95 -13.04
C LEU A 58 5.40 8.58 -12.53
N GLU A 59 4.58 7.91 -13.35
CA GLU A 59 3.25 7.46 -12.96
C GLU A 59 3.31 6.46 -11.80
N HIS A 60 4.25 5.51 -11.84
CA HIS A 60 4.46 4.57 -10.74
C HIS A 60 4.93 5.25 -9.47
N GLN A 61 5.86 6.21 -9.57
CA GLN A 61 6.32 6.97 -8.42
C GLN A 61 5.16 7.75 -7.77
N GLN A 62 4.32 8.41 -8.57
CA GLN A 62 3.13 9.11 -8.08
C GLN A 62 2.15 8.16 -7.37
N LYS A 63 1.93 6.95 -7.90
CA LYS A 63 1.08 5.94 -7.26
C LYS A 63 1.66 5.46 -5.93
N ILE A 64 2.98 5.24 -5.86
CA ILE A 64 3.67 4.86 -4.62
C ILE A 64 3.52 5.97 -3.57
N ASP A 65 3.74 7.24 -3.95
CA ASP A 65 3.63 8.37 -3.03
C ASP A 65 2.18 8.58 -2.54
N ALA A 66 1.19 8.36 -3.41
CA ALA A 66 -0.21 8.37 -3.02
C ALA A 66 -0.55 7.23 -2.04
N ALA A 67 -0.07 6.01 -2.31
CA ALA A 67 -0.27 4.85 -1.44
C ALA A 67 0.39 5.06 -0.07
N ASN A 68 1.61 5.62 -0.01
CA ASN A 68 2.29 5.94 1.24
C ASN A 68 1.48 6.93 2.09
N ARG A 69 0.92 7.98 1.49
CA ARG A 69 0.04 8.92 2.19
C ARG A 69 -1.22 8.24 2.74
N GLN A 70 -1.82 7.32 1.98
CA GLN A 70 -2.96 6.54 2.46
C GLN A 70 -2.57 5.65 3.65
N ILE A 71 -1.41 4.99 3.59
CA ILE A 71 -0.88 4.18 4.68
C ILE A 71 -0.74 5.02 5.96
N ASP A 72 -0.18 6.23 5.86
CA ASP A 72 0.01 7.08 7.03
C ASP A 72 -1.32 7.57 7.61
N ALA A 73 -2.30 7.91 6.76
CA ALA A 73 -3.66 8.24 7.20
C ALA A 73 -4.33 7.04 7.91
N LEU A 74 -4.18 5.83 7.36
CA LEU A 74 -4.71 4.61 7.98
C LEU A 74 -4.03 4.31 9.31
N LYS A 75 -2.71 4.47 9.42
CA LYS A 75 -1.98 4.32 10.70
C LYS A 75 -2.52 5.27 11.76
N ALA A 76 -2.70 6.55 11.42
CA ALA A 76 -3.27 7.54 12.34
C ALA A 76 -4.69 7.15 12.79
N ALA A 77 -5.54 6.69 11.86
CA ALA A 77 -6.87 6.22 12.18
C ALA A 77 -6.82 5.00 13.13
N VAL A 78 -5.95 4.02 12.88
CA VAL A 78 -5.76 2.85 13.75
C VAL A 78 -5.34 3.27 15.16
N THR A 79 -4.38 4.18 15.29
CA THR A 79 -3.97 4.72 16.60
C THR A 79 -5.12 5.44 17.31
N GLY A 80 -5.90 6.24 16.58
CA GLY A 80 -7.10 6.89 17.11
C GLY A 80 -8.13 5.89 17.64
N LEU A 81 -8.45 4.86 16.84
CA LEU A 81 -9.36 3.79 17.25
C LEU A 81 -8.84 3.02 18.47
N GLN A 82 -7.53 2.72 18.53
CA GLN A 82 -6.91 2.07 19.69
C GLN A 82 -7.08 2.90 20.97
N ALA A 83 -6.92 4.23 20.89
CA ALA A 83 -7.14 5.12 22.02
C ALA A 83 -8.61 5.11 22.47
N THR A 84 -9.56 5.15 21.52
CA THR A 84 -11.00 5.05 21.82
C THR A 84 -11.33 3.71 22.49
N VAL A 85 -10.80 2.60 21.99
CA VAL A 85 -11.01 1.27 22.59
C VAL A 85 -10.47 1.24 24.02
N ALA A 86 -9.27 1.77 24.27
CA ALA A 86 -8.70 1.84 25.61
C ALA A 86 -9.56 2.69 26.57
N GLN A 87 -10.07 3.83 26.09
CA GLN A 87 -10.96 4.70 26.86
C GLN A 87 -12.29 4.01 27.20
N LEU A 88 -12.90 3.29 26.25
CA LEU A 88 -14.13 2.53 26.47
C LEU A 88 -13.91 1.37 27.45
N GLN A 89 -12.82 0.63 27.31
CA GLN A 89 -12.46 -0.44 28.25
C GLN A 89 -12.28 0.11 29.67
N GLY A 90 -11.62 1.26 29.83
CA GLY A 90 -11.49 1.94 31.13
C GLY A 90 -12.83 2.33 31.73
N GLN A 91 -13.75 2.89 30.94
CA GLN A 91 -15.10 3.25 31.39
C GLN A 91 -15.91 2.01 31.81
N VAL A 92 -15.86 0.93 31.04
CA VAL A 92 -16.54 -0.34 31.38
C VAL A 92 -16.00 -0.93 32.68
N GLN A 93 -14.68 -0.92 32.89
CA GLN A 93 -14.07 -1.37 34.14
C GLN A 93 -14.45 -0.50 35.34
N ALA A 94 -14.59 0.81 35.14
CA ALA A 94 -15.06 1.72 36.19
C ALA A 94 -16.53 1.47 36.56
N MET A 95 -17.39 1.17 35.58
CA MET A 95 -18.80 0.82 35.82
C MET A 95 -18.99 -0.57 36.43
N GLY A 96 -18.07 -1.50 36.17
CA GLY A 96 -18.07 -2.85 36.75
C GLY A 96 -17.53 -2.91 38.19
N LYS A 97 -16.94 -1.83 38.71
CA LYS A 97 -16.63 -1.71 40.14
C LYS A 97 -17.88 -1.18 40.86
N PRO A 98 -18.45 -1.90 41.84
CA PRO A 98 -19.52 -1.36 42.66
C PRO A 98 -19.02 -0.08 43.32
N ASN A 99 -19.70 1.04 43.07
CA ASN A 99 -19.46 2.29 43.77
C ASN A 99 -19.63 2.06 45.27
N GLY A 100 -18.54 2.22 46.01
CA GLY A 100 -18.47 2.64 47.41
C GLY A 100 -19.34 1.88 48.41
N ALA A 101 -18.69 1.05 49.22
CA ALA A 101 -19.02 1.05 50.65
C ALA A 101 -18.80 2.47 51.16
N ALA A 102 -19.85 3.29 51.16
CA ALA A 102 -19.88 4.57 51.83
C ALA A 102 -19.50 4.32 53.29
N LYS A 103 -18.34 4.84 53.69
CA LYS A 103 -17.90 4.84 55.08
C LYS A 103 -18.92 5.66 55.87
N VAL A 104 -19.79 4.98 56.61
CA VAL A 104 -20.73 5.60 57.56
C VAL A 104 -19.88 6.42 58.55
N PRO A 105 -20.13 7.73 58.73
CA PRO A 105 -19.48 8.48 59.80
C PRO A 105 -19.97 7.91 61.13
N ALA A 106 -19.04 7.49 61.98
CA ALA A 106 -19.36 7.06 63.34
C ALA A 106 -20.03 8.22 64.09
N ALA A 107 -21.26 7.99 64.57
CA ALA A 107 -21.94 8.91 65.47
C ALA A 107 -21.19 8.95 66.82
N PRO A 108 -20.98 10.13 67.42
CA PRO A 108 -20.30 10.24 68.69
C PRO A 108 -21.17 9.69 69.82
N ALA A 109 -20.53 8.92 70.70
CA ALA A 109 -21.14 8.41 71.93
C ALA A 109 -21.63 9.57 72.81
N ALA A 110 -22.89 9.51 73.22
CA ALA A 110 -23.46 10.33 74.27
C ALA A 110 -23.72 9.47 75.51
N LYS A 111 -23.54 10.13 76.65
CA LYS A 111 -23.33 9.64 78.03
C LYS A 111 -24.47 8.83 78.63
#